data_AF-A0A067BXQ1-F1
#
_entry.id   AF-A0A067BXQ1-F1
#
_cell.length_a   1.000
_cell.length_b   1.000
_cell.length_c   1.000
_cell.angle_alpha   90.00
_cell.angle_beta   90.00
_cell.angle_gamma   90.00
#
_symmetry.space_group_name_H-M   'P 1'
#
loop_
_entity.id
_entity.type
_entity.pdbx_description
1 polymer ?
#
loop_
_entity_poly.entity_id
_entity_poly.type
_entity_poly.pdbx_seq_one_letter_code
_entity_poly.pdbx_strand_id
1 'polypeptide(L)'
;MVDGLTLRDRCAALQAAVATLLFDTPPDTFRQLVDEMAAIASDMTTKKAALQLQEARIDAKLEMLAELTANKTISQEPIKTAVREEDGALRKIVTLNVGGTLFTTARETLLRVPGSYFDTMLSSDHWRPNEKGEYFLDVDPSTFARVIKYFRSGVLDMSKLSATDKTELWEMFDYLQIKWPVLVPTSIEAPRLHWDSSHCSADISLDENNMRATSSKISWANVLASMPVTSFAVRVQLGAYVEVGFMPRHHFAPKASECGWYFHCETGTVRSRNVRLKEPSISLETKSRSVFLQVTWHRDQERISFAVDGVPLSIGLQDVPTVLPLYPFARFASRDTSVKILPV
;
A
#
# COMPACT_ATOMS: atom_id res chain seq x y z
N MET A 1 26.67 22.77 20.95
CA MET A 1 26.66 21.75 22.02
C MET A 1 25.22 21.33 22.19
N VAL A 2 24.87 20.13 21.74
CA VAL A 2 23.53 19.54 21.87
C VAL A 2 23.65 18.59 23.05
N ASP A 3 23.01 18.92 24.17
CA ASP A 3 22.99 18.06 25.35
C ASP A 3 22.13 16.83 25.03
N GLY A 4 22.81 15.76 24.63
CA GLY A 4 22.23 14.44 24.44
C GLY A 4 22.00 13.78 25.79
N LEU A 5 20.80 13.98 26.36
CA LEU A 5 20.33 13.15 27.46
C LEU A 5 20.35 11.68 27.02
N THR A 6 21.14 10.88 27.72
CA THR A 6 21.31 9.46 27.42
C THR A 6 20.00 8.72 27.75
N LEU A 7 19.83 7.51 27.20
CA LEU A 7 18.67 6.66 27.52
C LEU A 7 18.47 6.49 29.05
N ARG A 8 19.58 6.48 29.79
CA ARG A 8 19.60 6.41 31.25
C ARG A 8 18.93 7.63 31.89
N ASP A 9 19.16 8.82 31.37
CA ASP A 9 18.59 10.06 31.91
C ASP A 9 17.09 10.15 31.65
N ARG A 10 16.65 9.65 30.48
CA ARG A 10 15.22 9.54 30.14
C ARG A 10 14.51 8.50 31.01
N CYS A 11 15.16 7.38 31.33
CA CYS A 11 14.65 6.39 32.28
C CYS A 11 14.55 6.96 33.71
N ALA A 12 15.54 7.73 34.16
CA ALA A 12 15.51 8.35 35.48
C ALA A 12 14.39 9.39 35.59
N ALA A 13 14.17 10.20 34.54
CA ALA A 13 13.07 11.16 34.49
C ALA A 13 11.70 10.46 34.49
N LEU A 14 11.57 9.34 33.77
CA LEU A 14 10.35 8.54 33.76
C LEU A 14 10.08 7.91 35.13
N GLN A 15 11.11 7.36 35.80
CA GLN A 15 11.00 6.82 37.15
C GLN A 15 10.57 7.89 38.16
N ALA A 16 11.11 9.10 38.06
CA ALA A 16 10.71 10.22 38.92
C ALA A 16 9.24 10.60 38.69
N ALA A 17 8.78 10.69 37.44
CA ALA A 17 7.39 11.01 37.11
C ALA A 17 6.39 9.93 37.58
N VAL A 18 6.79 8.65 37.49
CA VAL A 18 6.01 7.51 38.01
C VAL A 18 5.96 7.55 39.54
N ALA A 19 7.04 7.93 40.21
CA ALA A 19 7.08 8.11 41.67
C ALA A 19 6.17 9.25 42.17
N THR A 20 5.95 10.30 41.37
CA THR A 20 5.00 11.37 41.71
C THR A 20 3.54 10.93 41.55
N LEU A 21 3.23 10.12 40.53
CA LEU A 21 1.89 9.56 40.31
C LEU A 21 1.47 8.55 41.40
N LEU A 22 2.46 7.93 42.05
CA LEU A 22 2.32 6.94 43.11
C LEU A 22 1.76 7.47 44.44
N PHE A 23 1.75 8.79 44.66
CA PHE A 23 1.24 9.39 45.91
C PHE A 23 -0.28 9.59 45.94
N ASP A 24 -0.95 9.60 44.78
CA ASP A 24 -2.39 9.92 44.65
C ASP A 24 -3.25 8.74 44.16
N THR A 25 -2.64 7.59 43.82
CA THR A 25 -3.36 6.41 43.33
C THR A 25 -3.53 5.33 44.41
N PRO A 26 -4.71 4.71 44.54
CA PRO A 26 -4.90 3.57 45.44
C PRO A 26 -3.85 2.48 45.15
N PRO A 27 -3.21 1.89 46.17
CA PRO A 27 -2.11 0.93 46.02
C PRO A 27 -2.46 -0.25 45.09
N ASP A 28 -3.73 -0.66 45.08
CA ASP A 28 -4.21 -1.80 44.30
C ASP A 28 -4.25 -1.52 42.80
N THR A 29 -4.71 -0.32 42.40
CA THR A 29 -4.74 0.11 40.99
C THR A 29 -3.34 0.31 40.40
N PHE A 30 -2.39 0.78 41.21
CA PHE A 30 -1.00 0.91 40.76
C PHE A 30 -0.34 -0.46 40.56
N ARG A 31 -0.60 -1.39 41.47
CA ARG A 31 -0.08 -2.76 41.39
C ARG A 31 -0.58 -3.48 40.13
N GLN A 32 -1.87 -3.32 39.81
CA GLN A 32 -2.45 -3.85 38.58
C GLN A 32 -1.79 -3.29 37.31
N LEU A 33 -1.52 -1.98 37.27
CA LEU A 33 -0.83 -1.35 36.13
C LEU A 33 0.61 -1.87 35.97
N VAL A 34 1.34 -2.04 37.09
CA VAL A 34 2.70 -2.60 37.07
C VAL A 34 2.69 -4.05 36.57
N ASP A 35 1.71 -4.85 36.98
CA ASP A 35 1.56 -6.24 36.53
C ASP A 35 1.20 -6.30 35.03
N GLU A 36 0.33 -5.42 34.53
CA GLU A 36 0.01 -5.31 33.10
C GLU A 36 1.22 -4.86 32.27
N MET A 37 1.99 -3.88 32.76
CA MET A 37 3.22 -3.44 32.09
C MET A 37 4.28 -4.56 32.06
N ALA A 38 4.41 -5.34 33.13
CA ALA A 38 5.30 -6.49 33.17
C ALA A 38 4.85 -7.59 32.19
N ALA A 39 3.54 -7.82 32.07
CA ALA A 39 2.98 -8.77 31.10
C ALA A 39 3.23 -8.31 29.65
N ILE A 40 3.04 -7.03 29.33
CA ILE A 40 3.33 -6.47 28.01
C ILE A 40 4.83 -6.54 27.69
N ALA A 41 5.69 -6.22 28.66
CA ALA A 41 7.14 -6.34 28.48
C ALA A 41 7.54 -7.79 28.18
N SER A 42 6.96 -8.76 28.90
CA SER A 42 7.16 -10.19 28.65
C SER A 42 6.71 -10.61 27.24
N ASP A 43 5.51 -10.18 26.81
CA ASP A 43 5.00 -10.46 25.47
C ASP A 43 5.90 -9.84 24.37
N MET A 44 6.34 -8.59 24.56
CA MET A 44 7.27 -7.93 23.64
C MET A 44 8.62 -8.66 23.55
N THR A 45 9.16 -9.15 24.66
CA THR A 45 10.40 -9.94 24.63
C THR A 45 10.22 -11.27 23.89
N THR A 46 9.08 -11.93 24.09
CA THR A 46 8.73 -13.18 23.40
C THR A 46 8.58 -12.96 21.90
N LYS A 47 7.86 -11.91 21.51
CA LYS A 47 7.66 -11.53 20.11
C LYS A 47 8.97 -11.12 19.43
N LYS A 48 9.86 -10.43 20.15
CA LYS A 48 11.20 -10.08 19.66
C LYS A 48 12.04 -11.33 19.40
N ALA A 49 12.03 -12.30 20.32
CA ALA A 49 12.73 -13.57 20.14
C ALA A 49 12.17 -14.35 18.93
N ALA A 50 10.85 -14.36 18.75
CA ALA A 50 10.21 -15.00 17.58
C ALA A 50 10.61 -14.33 16.25
N LEU A 51 10.70 -13.00 16.21
CA LEU A 51 11.17 -12.26 15.02
C LEU A 51 12.63 -12.57 14.69
N GLN A 52 13.50 -12.62 15.70
CA GLN A 52 14.92 -13.00 15.51
C GLN A 52 15.06 -14.43 14.98
N LEU A 53 14.23 -15.37 15.46
CA LEU A 53 14.19 -16.72 14.94
C LEU A 53 13.74 -16.76 13.47
N GLN A 54 12.76 -15.93 13.12
CA GLN A 54 12.26 -15.85 11.75
C GLN A 54 13.32 -15.26 10.79
N GLU A 55 14.05 -14.22 11.23
CA GLU A 55 15.16 -13.62 10.49
C GLU A 55 16.26 -14.65 10.24
N ALA A 56 16.71 -15.36 11.28
CA ALA A 56 17.70 -16.43 11.14
C ALA A 56 17.23 -17.56 10.19
N ARG A 57 15.92 -17.86 10.17
CA ARG A 57 15.35 -18.86 9.24
C ARG A 57 15.32 -18.37 7.79
N ILE A 58 15.15 -17.07 7.57
CA ILE A 58 15.24 -16.46 6.24
C ILE A 58 16.68 -16.49 5.76
N ASP A 59 17.63 -16.12 6.61
CA ASP A 59 19.06 -16.15 6.27
C ASP A 59 19.54 -17.56 5.91
N ALA A 60 19.17 -18.56 6.71
CA ALA A 60 19.50 -19.96 6.42
C ALA A 60 18.86 -20.44 5.09
N LYS A 61 17.65 -19.99 4.75
CA LYS A 61 17.03 -20.29 3.45
C LYS A 61 17.75 -19.61 2.29
N LEU A 62 18.22 -18.38 2.47
CA LEU A 62 18.99 -17.65 1.46
C LEU A 62 20.34 -18.32 1.21
N GLU A 63 21.01 -18.79 2.25
CA GLU A 63 22.26 -19.54 2.14
C GLU A 63 22.05 -20.88 1.42
N MET A 64 21.01 -21.63 1.77
CA MET A 64 20.66 -22.88 1.07
C MET A 64 20.35 -22.65 -0.43
N LEU A 65 19.72 -21.52 -0.78
CA LEU A 65 19.48 -21.15 -2.18
C LEU A 65 20.79 -20.76 -2.90
N ALA A 66 21.72 -20.10 -2.20
CA ALA A 66 23.04 -19.76 -2.75
C ALA A 66 23.86 -21.03 -3.02
N GLU A 67 23.83 -22.03 -2.14
CA GLU A 67 24.50 -23.31 -2.34
C GLU A 67 23.88 -24.12 -3.51
N LEU A 68 22.56 -24.17 -3.60
CA LEU A 68 21.87 -24.83 -4.71
C LEU A 68 22.18 -24.18 -6.06
N THR A 69 22.27 -22.85 -6.10
CA THR A 69 22.66 -22.13 -7.31
C THR A 69 24.12 -22.34 -7.66
N ALA A 70 25.04 -22.36 -6.69
CA ALA A 70 26.45 -22.67 -6.92
C ALA A 70 26.65 -24.12 -7.43
N ASN A 71 25.96 -25.10 -6.84
CA ASN A 71 26.02 -26.50 -7.27
C ASN A 71 25.42 -26.72 -8.66
N LYS A 72 24.39 -25.95 -9.03
CA LYS A 72 23.83 -25.93 -10.39
C LYS A 72 24.86 -25.37 -11.40
N THR A 73 25.67 -24.39 -11.03
CA THR A 73 26.72 -23.83 -11.89
C THR A 73 27.92 -24.78 -12.03
N ILE A 74 28.30 -25.51 -10.98
CA ILE A 74 29.42 -26.48 -11.02
C ILE A 74 29.04 -27.75 -11.82
N SER A 75 27.76 -28.10 -11.89
CA SER A 75 27.28 -29.26 -12.68
C SER A 75 27.13 -28.96 -14.19
N GLN A 76 27.45 -27.74 -14.63
CA GLN A 76 27.53 -27.36 -16.05
C GLN A 76 28.99 -27.18 -16.46
N GLU A 77 29.76 -28.27 -16.52
CA GLU A 77 30.95 -28.27 -17.38
C GLU A 77 30.51 -28.20 -18.86
N PRO A 78 31.21 -27.43 -19.71
CA PRO A 78 30.87 -27.32 -21.12
C PRO A 78 31.26 -28.64 -21.81
N ILE A 79 30.28 -29.52 -21.99
CA ILE A 79 30.41 -30.63 -22.93
C ILE A 79 30.52 -30.02 -24.34
N LYS A 80 31.77 -29.79 -24.77
CA LYS A 80 32.14 -29.72 -26.19
C LYS A 80 31.92 -31.10 -26.79
N THR A 81 30.70 -31.38 -27.23
CA THR A 81 30.46 -32.47 -28.17
C THR A 81 29.93 -31.86 -29.45
N ALA A 82 30.73 -32.00 -30.51
CA ALA A 82 30.39 -31.64 -31.87
C ALA A 82 29.07 -32.31 -32.27
N VAL A 83 27.97 -31.55 -32.18
CA VAL A 83 26.70 -31.88 -32.79
C VAL A 83 26.44 -30.79 -33.83
N ARG A 84 26.62 -31.23 -35.07
CA ARG A 84 26.25 -30.63 -36.37
C ARG A 84 25.53 -29.28 -36.29
N GLU A 85 26.13 -28.28 -36.93
CA GLU A 85 25.69 -26.89 -37.10
C GLU A 85 24.38 -26.70 -37.91
N GLU A 86 23.42 -27.63 -37.88
CA GLU A 86 22.13 -27.49 -38.60
C GLU A 86 20.90 -27.30 -37.69
N ASP A 87 21.04 -27.31 -36.36
CA ASP A 87 19.88 -27.20 -35.45
C ASP A 87 19.71 -25.83 -34.76
N GLY A 88 20.65 -24.90 -34.96
CA GLY A 88 20.63 -23.56 -34.33
C GLY A 88 19.54 -22.60 -34.88
N ALA A 89 18.86 -23.00 -35.95
CA ALA A 89 17.73 -22.27 -36.55
C ALA A 89 16.37 -22.87 -36.13
N LEU A 90 16.34 -23.88 -35.26
CA LEU A 90 15.13 -24.62 -34.92
C LEU A 90 14.10 -23.76 -34.18
N ARG A 91 13.09 -23.41 -34.98
CA ARG A 91 11.72 -23.04 -34.61
C ARG A 91 11.61 -21.70 -33.88
N LYS A 92 11.85 -20.64 -34.66
CA LYS A 92 11.31 -19.28 -34.37
C LYS A 92 9.83 -19.31 -34.01
N ILE A 93 9.08 -20.31 -34.51
CA ILE A 93 7.65 -20.48 -34.34
C ILE A 93 7.35 -21.79 -33.60
N VAL A 94 6.52 -21.71 -32.57
CA VAL A 94 6.05 -22.82 -31.74
C VAL A 94 4.54 -22.97 -31.92
N THR A 95 4.08 -24.21 -32.08
CA THR A 95 2.65 -24.56 -32.12
C THR A 95 2.25 -25.18 -30.79
N LEU A 96 1.23 -24.60 -30.15
CA LEU A 96 0.63 -25.05 -28.90
C LEU A 96 -0.77 -25.61 -29.19
N ASN A 97 -1.10 -26.77 -28.66
CA ASN A 97 -2.42 -27.36 -28.70
C ASN A 97 -3.04 -27.24 -27.30
N VAL A 98 -3.96 -26.30 -27.13
CA VAL A 98 -4.57 -25.93 -25.85
C VAL A 98 -6.00 -26.46 -25.81
N GLY A 99 -6.24 -27.51 -25.03
CA GLY A 99 -7.57 -28.14 -24.92
C GLY A 99 -8.14 -28.59 -26.28
N GLY A 100 -7.28 -28.90 -27.27
CA GLY A 100 -7.67 -29.25 -28.63
C GLY A 100 -7.61 -28.10 -29.65
N THR A 101 -7.38 -26.85 -29.21
CA THR A 101 -7.28 -25.67 -30.09
C THR A 101 -5.83 -25.32 -30.38
N LEU A 102 -5.49 -25.15 -31.66
CA LEU A 102 -4.13 -24.82 -32.08
C LEU A 102 -3.85 -23.30 -32.02
N PHE A 103 -2.78 -22.94 -31.31
CA PHE A 103 -2.22 -21.59 -31.24
C PHE A 103 -0.79 -21.59 -31.75
N THR A 104 -0.46 -20.66 -32.64
CA THR A 104 0.89 -20.51 -33.18
C THR A 104 1.48 -19.17 -32.75
N THR A 105 2.70 -19.18 -32.21
CA THR A 105 3.38 -17.95 -31.77
C THR A 105 4.88 -18.09 -31.84
N ALA A 106 5.61 -16.98 -31.73
CA ALA A 106 7.07 -17.02 -31.73
C ALA A 106 7.61 -17.61 -30.41
N ARG A 107 8.69 -18.40 -30.47
CA ARG A 107 9.37 -18.95 -29.29
C ARG A 107 9.76 -17.84 -28.31
N GLU A 108 10.31 -16.75 -28.85
CA GLU A 108 10.70 -15.55 -28.10
C GLU A 108 9.53 -14.90 -27.35
N THR A 109 8.30 -14.97 -27.89
CA THR A 109 7.12 -14.45 -27.20
C THR A 109 6.85 -15.22 -25.91
N LEU A 110 6.95 -16.55 -25.95
CA LEU A 110 6.70 -17.41 -24.79
C LEU A 110 7.79 -17.30 -23.73
N LEU A 111 9.03 -17.02 -24.13
CA LEU A 111 10.18 -16.83 -23.23
C LEU A 111 10.24 -15.43 -22.58
N ARG A 112 9.30 -14.53 -22.90
CA ARG A 112 9.36 -13.15 -22.43
C ARG A 112 9.04 -12.98 -20.94
N VAL A 113 8.41 -13.97 -20.32
CA VAL A 113 8.13 -14.00 -18.87
C VAL A 113 9.04 -15.05 -18.23
N PRO A 114 10.20 -14.66 -17.67
CA PRO A 114 11.12 -15.60 -17.03
C PRO A 114 10.46 -16.31 -15.84
N GLY A 115 10.77 -17.60 -15.68
CA GLY A 115 10.21 -18.45 -14.63
C GLY A 115 8.75 -18.85 -14.85
N SER A 116 8.15 -18.52 -16.00
CA SER A 116 6.83 -19.05 -16.37
C SER A 116 6.92 -20.52 -16.82
N TYR A 117 5.75 -21.16 -16.92
CA TYR A 117 5.63 -22.53 -17.43
C TYR A 117 6.35 -22.71 -18.78
N PHE A 118 6.14 -21.78 -19.72
CA PHE A 118 6.77 -21.85 -21.04
C PHE A 118 8.28 -21.65 -21.01
N ASP A 119 8.79 -20.81 -20.10
CA ASP A 119 10.24 -20.62 -19.92
C ASP A 119 10.92 -21.93 -19.50
N THR A 120 10.31 -22.62 -18.53
CA THR A 120 10.78 -23.94 -18.07
C THR A 120 10.64 -25.00 -19.16
N MET A 121 9.50 -25.02 -19.84
CA MET A 121 9.18 -25.99 -20.88
C MET A 121 10.11 -25.89 -22.09
N LEU A 122 10.36 -24.67 -22.58
CA LEU A 122 11.17 -24.45 -23.78
C LEU A 122 12.67 -24.43 -23.51
N SER A 123 13.09 -24.28 -22.25
CA SER A 123 14.49 -24.36 -21.82
C SER A 123 14.91 -25.77 -21.37
N SER A 124 13.96 -26.73 -21.35
CA SER A 124 14.16 -28.11 -20.93
C SER A 124 14.16 -29.06 -22.14
N ASP A 125 15.16 -29.94 -22.22
CA ASP A 125 15.23 -30.99 -23.26
C ASP A 125 14.21 -32.13 -23.04
N HIS A 126 13.50 -32.12 -21.91
CA HIS A 126 12.54 -33.17 -21.55
C HIS A 126 11.16 -32.97 -22.18
N TRP A 127 10.80 -31.73 -22.53
CA TRP A 127 9.51 -31.41 -23.12
C TRP A 127 9.64 -31.40 -24.63
N ARG A 128 9.24 -32.50 -25.27
CA ARG A 128 9.25 -32.64 -26.73
C ARG A 128 7.84 -32.47 -27.29
N PRO A 129 7.70 -31.82 -28.45
CA PRO A 129 6.42 -31.75 -29.12
C PRO A 129 5.99 -33.14 -29.62
N ASN A 130 4.70 -33.30 -29.92
CA ASN A 130 4.16 -34.50 -30.53
C ASN A 130 4.70 -34.71 -31.97
N GLU A 131 4.28 -35.79 -32.62
CA GLU A 131 4.68 -36.13 -34.01
C GLU A 131 4.37 -35.02 -35.03
N LYS A 132 3.38 -34.17 -34.74
CA LYS A 132 2.98 -33.02 -35.58
C LYS A 132 3.78 -31.74 -35.25
N GLY A 133 4.66 -31.78 -34.25
CA GLY A 133 5.42 -30.63 -33.80
C GLY A 133 4.65 -29.69 -32.86
N GLU A 134 3.57 -30.16 -32.25
CA GLU A 134 2.70 -29.39 -31.35
C GLU A 134 2.98 -29.75 -29.88
N TYR A 135 2.93 -28.74 -29.01
CA TYR A 135 2.99 -28.92 -27.56
C TYR A 135 1.59 -28.89 -26.96
N PHE A 136 1.21 -29.93 -26.23
CA PHE A 136 -0.13 -30.04 -25.66
C PHE A 136 -0.25 -29.42 -24.27
N LEU A 137 -1.31 -28.63 -24.06
CA LEU A 137 -1.71 -28.04 -22.80
C LEU A 137 -3.15 -28.49 -22.48
N ASP A 138 -3.32 -29.10 -21.32
CA ASP A 138 -4.62 -29.59 -20.85
C ASP A 138 -5.37 -28.51 -20.07
N VAL A 139 -5.70 -27.41 -20.75
CA VAL A 139 -6.47 -26.28 -20.20
C VAL A 139 -7.48 -25.78 -21.23
N ASP A 140 -8.54 -25.10 -20.75
CA ASP A 140 -9.55 -24.53 -21.63
C ASP A 140 -8.97 -23.40 -22.51
N PRO A 141 -9.23 -23.40 -23.84
CA PRO A 141 -8.66 -22.41 -24.75
C PRO A 141 -9.36 -21.04 -24.75
N SER A 142 -10.51 -20.88 -24.08
CA SER A 142 -11.42 -19.72 -24.17
C SER A 142 -10.70 -18.38 -24.04
N THR A 143 -9.77 -18.29 -23.07
CA THR A 143 -9.07 -17.06 -22.71
C THR A 143 -7.60 -17.08 -23.13
N PHE A 144 -7.13 -18.15 -23.79
CA PHE A 144 -5.70 -18.37 -24.10
C PHE A 144 -5.16 -17.36 -25.12
N ALA A 145 -6.00 -16.90 -26.05
CA ALA A 145 -5.63 -15.82 -26.97
C ALA A 145 -5.19 -14.54 -26.21
N ARG A 146 -5.78 -14.28 -25.03
CA ARG A 146 -5.48 -13.13 -24.18
C ARG A 146 -4.16 -13.30 -23.45
N VAL A 147 -3.82 -14.53 -23.04
CA VAL A 147 -2.49 -14.89 -22.51
C VAL A 147 -1.41 -14.60 -23.55
N ILE A 148 -1.56 -15.10 -24.79
CA ILE A 148 -0.57 -14.84 -25.85
C ILE A 148 -0.44 -13.33 -26.12
N LYS A 149 -1.55 -12.59 -26.12
CA LYS A 149 -1.51 -11.13 -26.22
C LYS A 149 -0.72 -10.50 -25.07
N TYR A 150 -0.91 -10.96 -23.84
CA TYR A 150 -0.15 -10.52 -22.68
C TYR A 150 1.35 -10.80 -22.83
N PHE A 151 1.77 -11.99 -23.28
CA PHE A 151 3.18 -12.25 -23.59
C PHE A 151 3.74 -11.31 -24.67
N ARG A 152 2.91 -10.87 -25.64
CA ARG A 152 3.33 -9.93 -26.71
C ARG A 152 3.39 -8.47 -26.30
N SER A 153 2.54 -8.00 -25.39
CA SER A 153 2.46 -6.57 -25.04
C SER A 153 2.94 -6.26 -23.62
N GLY A 154 2.96 -7.24 -22.73
CA GLY A 154 3.07 -7.04 -21.28
C GLY A 154 1.80 -6.47 -20.63
N VAL A 155 0.71 -6.32 -21.40
CA VAL A 155 -0.51 -5.62 -20.97
C VAL A 155 -1.70 -6.57 -21.03
N LEU A 156 -2.35 -6.75 -19.88
CA LEU A 156 -3.58 -7.51 -19.77
C LEU A 156 -4.79 -6.57 -19.80
N ASP A 157 -5.51 -6.58 -20.91
CA ASP A 157 -6.77 -5.85 -21.02
C ASP A 157 -7.89 -6.65 -20.33
N MET A 158 -8.60 -6.01 -19.40
CA MET A 158 -9.69 -6.61 -18.62
C MET A 158 -11.07 -5.99 -18.94
N SER A 159 -11.13 -5.02 -19.85
CA SER A 159 -12.30 -4.15 -20.06
C SER A 159 -13.52 -4.85 -20.68
N LYS A 160 -13.31 -6.00 -21.32
CA LYS A 160 -14.33 -6.76 -22.05
C LYS A 160 -14.55 -8.18 -21.54
N LEU A 161 -14.14 -8.47 -20.30
CA LEU A 161 -14.26 -9.81 -19.71
C LEU A 161 -15.45 -9.88 -18.77
N SER A 162 -16.24 -10.94 -18.91
CA SER A 162 -17.28 -11.33 -17.95
C SER A 162 -16.65 -11.72 -16.61
N ALA A 163 -17.46 -11.87 -15.55
CA ALA A 163 -16.94 -12.36 -14.27
C ALA A 163 -16.33 -13.77 -14.41
N THR A 164 -16.97 -14.63 -15.19
CA THR A 164 -16.51 -15.99 -15.50
C THR A 164 -15.19 -15.98 -16.26
N ASP A 165 -15.07 -15.17 -17.31
CA ASP A 165 -13.84 -15.10 -18.12
C ASP A 165 -12.65 -14.62 -17.29
N LYS A 166 -12.88 -13.78 -16.26
CA LYS A 166 -11.82 -13.34 -15.34
C LYS A 166 -11.33 -14.48 -14.45
N THR A 167 -12.23 -15.32 -13.97
CA THR A 167 -11.88 -16.51 -13.19
C THR A 167 -11.10 -17.50 -14.05
N GLU A 168 -11.59 -17.82 -15.24
CA GLU A 168 -10.89 -18.72 -16.19
C GLU A 168 -9.50 -18.19 -16.55
N LEU A 169 -9.39 -16.89 -16.81
CA LEU A 169 -8.10 -16.25 -17.08
C LEU A 169 -7.16 -16.30 -15.88
N TRP A 170 -7.68 -16.16 -14.66
CA TRP A 170 -6.88 -16.27 -13.43
C TRP A 170 -6.35 -17.68 -13.23
N GLU A 171 -7.21 -18.69 -13.37
CA GLU A 171 -6.84 -20.11 -13.28
C GLU A 171 -5.77 -20.48 -14.31
N MET A 172 -5.87 -19.95 -15.53
CA MET A 172 -4.86 -20.15 -16.56
C MET A 172 -3.54 -19.43 -16.26
N PHE A 173 -3.57 -18.22 -15.71
CA PHE A 173 -2.35 -17.53 -15.29
C PHE A 173 -1.65 -18.29 -14.17
N ASP A 174 -2.41 -18.86 -13.24
CA ASP A 174 -1.90 -19.72 -12.17
C ASP A 174 -1.27 -21.00 -12.74
N TYR A 175 -1.99 -21.72 -13.62
CA TYR A 175 -1.47 -22.91 -14.31
C TYR A 175 -0.16 -22.63 -15.05
N LEU A 176 -0.11 -21.51 -15.78
CA LEU A 176 1.07 -21.11 -16.56
C LEU A 176 2.19 -20.50 -15.69
N GLN A 177 2.01 -20.45 -14.36
CA GLN A 177 2.95 -19.88 -13.41
C GLN A 177 3.32 -18.43 -13.76
N ILE A 178 2.35 -17.69 -14.30
CA ILE A 178 2.48 -16.29 -14.62
C ILE A 178 2.00 -15.50 -13.42
N LYS A 179 2.88 -14.70 -12.83
CA LYS A 179 2.46 -13.75 -11.78
C LYS A 179 1.35 -12.89 -12.33
N TRP A 180 0.22 -12.88 -11.63
CA TRP A 180 -0.91 -12.02 -11.99
C TRP A 180 -0.40 -10.57 -12.11
N PRO A 181 -0.52 -9.94 -13.29
CA PRO A 181 -0.07 -8.57 -13.45
C PRO A 181 -0.94 -7.70 -12.55
N VAL A 182 -0.33 -7.13 -11.50
CA VAL A 182 -0.96 -6.04 -10.75
C VAL A 182 -1.33 -5.01 -11.80
N LEU A 183 -2.61 -4.68 -11.91
CA LEU A 183 -3.12 -3.72 -12.89
C LEU A 183 -2.42 -2.38 -12.64
N VAL A 184 -1.30 -2.16 -13.31
CA VAL A 184 -0.78 -0.82 -13.54
C VAL A 184 -1.44 -0.42 -14.85
N PRO A 185 -2.46 0.45 -14.83
CA PRO A 185 -3.11 0.87 -16.05
C PRO A 185 -2.04 1.46 -16.97
N THR A 186 -1.91 0.89 -18.16
CA THR A 186 -1.06 1.43 -19.22
C THR A 186 -1.48 2.86 -19.54
N SER A 187 -0.70 3.83 -19.09
CA SER A 187 -0.50 5.18 -19.65
C SER A 187 -1.73 5.90 -20.24
N ILE A 188 -2.83 5.91 -19.51
CA ILE A 188 -3.55 7.16 -19.21
C ILE A 188 -3.22 7.36 -17.74
N GLU A 189 -2.62 8.48 -17.35
CA GLU A 189 -2.30 8.73 -15.94
C GLU A 189 -3.47 8.26 -15.07
N ALA A 190 -3.24 7.20 -14.26
CA ALA A 190 -4.25 6.76 -13.33
C ALA A 190 -4.73 8.02 -12.59
N PRO A 191 -6.05 8.25 -12.49
CA PRO A 191 -6.56 9.52 -11.98
C PRO A 191 -5.90 9.75 -10.63
N ARG A 192 -5.02 10.76 -10.57
CA ARG A 192 -4.23 11.07 -9.37
C ARG A 192 -5.13 11.79 -8.40
N LEU A 193 -5.04 11.44 -7.13
CA LEU A 193 -5.76 12.17 -6.09
C LEU A 193 -5.27 13.62 -6.07
N HIS A 194 -6.19 14.56 -6.26
CA HIS A 194 -5.94 16.00 -6.22
C HIS A 194 -7.18 16.72 -5.66
N TRP A 195 -7.06 18.00 -5.33
CA TRP A 195 -8.19 18.82 -4.91
C TRP A 195 -9.13 19.13 -6.09
N ASP A 196 -10.43 18.95 -5.92
CA ASP A 196 -11.42 19.20 -6.97
C ASP A 196 -11.80 20.68 -7.01
N SER A 197 -11.45 21.36 -8.11
CA SER A 197 -11.81 22.76 -8.35
C SER A 197 -13.32 23.00 -8.36
N SER A 198 -14.12 21.99 -8.69
CA SER A 198 -15.59 22.06 -8.72
C SER A 198 -16.20 21.96 -7.32
N HIS A 199 -15.50 21.33 -6.37
CA HIS A 199 -15.89 21.21 -4.96
C HIS A 199 -14.87 21.96 -4.09
N CYS A 200 -14.65 23.23 -4.43
CA CYS A 200 -13.70 24.12 -3.76
C CYS A 200 -14.38 25.47 -3.49
N SER A 201 -14.16 26.02 -2.30
CA SER A 201 -14.62 27.37 -1.97
C SER A 201 -13.90 28.45 -2.77
N ALA A 202 -14.61 29.52 -3.10
CA ALA A 202 -14.04 30.68 -3.80
C ALA A 202 -12.91 31.40 -3.03
N ASP A 203 -12.79 31.16 -1.72
CA ASP A 203 -11.74 31.73 -0.88
C ASP A 203 -10.46 30.87 -0.86
N ILE A 204 -10.45 29.70 -1.53
CA ILE A 204 -9.31 28.79 -1.66
C ILE A 204 -8.75 28.87 -3.08
N SER A 205 -7.43 29.06 -3.19
CA SER A 205 -6.70 28.92 -4.45
C SER A 205 -6.06 27.54 -4.55
N LEU A 206 -6.15 26.92 -5.72
CA LEU A 206 -5.49 25.65 -6.03
C LEU A 206 -4.25 25.90 -6.90
N ASP A 207 -3.13 25.27 -6.55
CA ASP A 207 -1.88 25.32 -7.30
C ASP A 207 -1.20 23.94 -7.38
N GLU A 208 -0.02 23.87 -8.01
CA GLU A 208 0.75 22.63 -8.19
C GLU A 208 -0.08 21.48 -8.79
N ASN A 209 -0.77 21.74 -9.91
CA ASN A 209 -1.71 20.80 -10.54
C ASN A 209 -2.83 20.34 -9.59
N ASN A 210 -3.43 21.30 -8.87
CA ASN A 210 -4.45 21.08 -7.85
C ASN A 210 -4.02 20.19 -6.68
N MET A 211 -2.71 20.01 -6.46
CA MET A 211 -2.22 19.24 -5.30
C MET A 211 -2.19 20.06 -4.03
N ARG A 212 -2.12 21.38 -4.12
CA ARG A 212 -2.08 22.28 -2.95
C ARG A 212 -3.30 23.20 -2.97
N ALA A 213 -3.96 23.26 -1.82
CA ALA A 213 -5.03 24.20 -1.55
C ALA A 213 -4.55 25.21 -0.52
N THR A 214 -4.71 26.50 -0.81
CA THR A 214 -4.27 27.59 0.07
C THR A 214 -5.43 28.55 0.33
N SER A 215 -5.69 28.87 1.60
CA SER A 215 -6.73 29.83 1.98
C SER A 215 -6.24 31.26 1.84
N SER A 216 -6.99 32.09 1.13
CA SER A 216 -6.67 33.51 0.90
C SER A 216 -7.26 34.46 1.96
N LYS A 217 -8.20 33.99 2.78
CA LYS A 217 -8.95 34.81 3.75
C LYS A 217 -9.12 34.10 5.09
N ILE A 218 -9.40 34.88 6.13
CA ILE A 218 -9.85 34.37 7.43
C ILE A 218 -11.36 34.11 7.33
N SER A 219 -11.74 33.03 6.68
CA SER A 219 -13.11 32.57 6.55
C SER A 219 -13.16 31.05 6.54
N TRP A 220 -14.31 30.49 6.90
CA TRP A 220 -14.56 29.07 6.68
C TRP A 220 -14.58 28.76 5.20
N ALA A 221 -13.66 27.92 4.77
CA ALA A 221 -13.53 27.50 3.39
C ALA A 221 -13.19 26.01 3.33
N ASN A 222 -13.84 25.28 2.43
CA ASN A 222 -13.76 23.84 2.29
C ASN A 222 -13.31 23.47 0.88
N VAL A 223 -12.53 22.39 0.78
CA VAL A 223 -12.19 21.76 -0.49
C VAL A 223 -12.29 20.25 -0.35
N LEU A 224 -12.87 19.61 -1.36
CA LEU A 224 -12.98 18.16 -1.48
C LEU A 224 -11.97 17.65 -2.50
N ALA A 225 -11.48 16.42 -2.34
CA ALA A 225 -10.66 15.77 -3.36
C ALA A 225 -11.50 15.23 -4.53
N SER A 226 -10.84 14.97 -5.65
CA SER A 226 -11.44 14.56 -6.93
C SER A 226 -12.04 13.16 -6.95
N MET A 227 -11.63 12.27 -6.04
CA MET A 227 -12.11 10.89 -5.98
C MET A 227 -12.12 10.33 -4.55
N PRO A 228 -12.95 9.32 -4.27
CA PRO A 228 -12.95 8.67 -2.97
C PRO A 228 -11.75 7.74 -2.83
N VAL A 229 -11.14 7.71 -1.65
CA VAL A 229 -10.01 6.86 -1.32
C VAL A 229 -10.15 6.32 0.11
N THR A 230 -9.46 5.23 0.41
CA THR A 230 -9.40 4.67 1.77
C THR A 230 -8.20 5.18 2.56
N SER A 231 -7.19 5.75 1.90
CA SER A 231 -6.06 6.39 2.58
C SER A 231 -5.51 7.52 1.72
N PHE A 232 -5.03 8.57 2.39
CA PHE A 232 -4.30 9.66 1.75
C PHE A 232 -3.36 10.31 2.76
N ALA A 233 -2.35 11.01 2.23
CA ALA A 233 -1.44 11.79 3.05
C ALA A 233 -1.41 13.24 2.56
N VAL A 234 -1.26 14.16 3.50
CA VAL A 234 -1.09 15.59 3.22
C VAL A 234 0.09 16.15 3.97
N ARG A 235 0.68 17.20 3.41
CA ARG A 235 1.54 18.14 4.13
C ARG A 235 0.69 19.27 4.66
N VAL A 236 0.74 19.49 5.98
CA VAL A 236 -0.02 20.52 6.69
C VAL A 236 0.81 21.13 7.81
N GLN A 237 0.42 22.32 8.28
CA GLN A 237 1.07 23.00 9.40
C GLN A 237 0.30 22.70 10.69
N LEU A 238 0.96 22.09 11.69
CA LEU A 238 0.42 22.02 13.05
C LEU A 238 0.41 23.40 13.69
N GLY A 239 -0.60 23.68 14.52
CA GLY A 239 -0.86 25.00 15.10
C GLY A 239 -1.61 25.96 14.15
N ALA A 240 -1.87 25.57 12.91
CA ALA A 240 -2.75 26.30 12.01
C ALA A 240 -4.21 25.85 12.18
N TYR A 241 -5.15 26.79 12.06
CA TYR A 241 -6.59 26.49 12.07
C TYR A 241 -6.99 25.85 10.73
N VAL A 242 -6.68 24.56 10.63
CA VAL A 242 -6.90 23.71 9.48
C VAL A 242 -7.38 22.35 9.96
N GLU A 243 -8.36 21.79 9.26
CA GLU A 243 -8.88 20.47 9.55
C GLU A 243 -8.77 19.58 8.32
N VAL A 244 -8.36 18.34 8.51
CA VAL A 244 -8.14 17.39 7.42
C VAL A 244 -8.76 16.05 7.78
N GLY A 245 -9.48 15.46 6.83
CA GLY A 245 -9.99 14.11 7.00
C GLY A 245 -10.92 13.68 5.88
N PHE A 246 -12.01 12.99 6.24
CA PHE A 246 -12.95 12.41 5.29
C PHE A 246 -14.37 12.98 5.44
N MET A 247 -15.07 13.13 4.32
CA MET A 247 -16.51 13.40 4.31
C MET A 247 -17.22 12.76 3.10
N PRO A 248 -18.52 12.48 3.20
CA PRO A 248 -19.33 12.11 2.04
C PRO A 248 -19.51 13.32 1.09
N ARG A 249 -19.49 13.07 -0.22
CA ARG A 249 -19.62 14.14 -1.23
C ARG A 249 -20.93 14.93 -1.10
N HIS A 250 -22.04 14.28 -0.77
CA HIS A 250 -23.34 14.96 -0.61
C HIS A 250 -23.42 15.87 0.63
N HIS A 251 -22.48 15.75 1.57
CA HIS A 251 -22.36 16.66 2.71
C HIS A 251 -21.44 17.85 2.45
N PHE A 252 -20.80 17.91 1.28
CA PHE A 252 -19.92 19.02 0.94
C PHE A 252 -20.73 20.31 0.76
N ALA A 253 -20.29 21.36 1.47
CA ALA A 253 -20.75 22.72 1.24
C ALA A 253 -19.57 23.68 1.44
N PRO A 254 -19.32 24.64 0.53
CA PRO A 254 -18.13 25.50 0.56
C PRO A 254 -17.88 26.25 1.88
N LYS A 255 -18.93 26.61 2.61
CA LYS A 255 -18.81 27.42 3.85
C LYS A 255 -19.42 26.74 5.08
N ALA A 256 -19.61 25.42 5.03
CA ALA A 256 -20.22 24.69 6.15
C ALA A 256 -19.30 24.59 7.37
N SER A 257 -19.92 24.75 8.55
CA SER A 257 -19.30 24.61 9.87
C SER A 257 -19.30 23.17 10.40
N GLU A 258 -20.01 22.25 9.77
CA GLU A 258 -19.96 20.82 10.07
C GLU A 258 -19.21 20.06 8.98
N CYS A 259 -18.24 19.23 9.37
CA CYS A 259 -17.44 18.42 8.46
C CYS A 259 -17.20 17.04 9.06
N GLY A 260 -17.14 16.01 8.21
CA GLY A 260 -17.25 14.59 8.56
C GLY A 260 -16.37 14.09 9.71
N TRP A 261 -15.25 13.46 9.40
CA TRP A 261 -14.30 12.89 10.35
C TRP A 261 -12.93 13.49 10.10
N TYR A 262 -12.35 14.18 11.08
CA TYR A 262 -11.16 14.99 10.83
C TYR A 262 -10.20 15.10 12.01
N PHE A 263 -8.96 15.42 11.67
CA PHE A 263 -7.93 15.87 12.58
C PHE A 263 -7.86 17.40 12.55
N HIS A 264 -7.90 18.03 13.72
CA HIS A 264 -7.85 19.47 13.88
C HIS A 264 -6.42 19.91 14.19
N CYS A 265 -5.76 20.57 13.23
CA CYS A 265 -4.31 20.80 13.25
C CYS A 265 -3.86 21.83 14.30
N GLU A 266 -4.74 22.75 14.72
CA GLU A 266 -4.42 23.74 15.75
C GLU A 266 -4.31 23.11 17.15
N THR A 267 -5.27 22.25 17.48
CA THR A 267 -5.42 21.63 18.81
C THR A 267 -4.90 20.21 18.86
N GLY A 268 -4.55 19.61 17.73
CA GLY A 268 -4.15 18.20 17.65
C GLY A 268 -5.24 17.21 18.05
N THR A 269 -6.52 17.63 18.05
CA THR A 269 -7.64 16.77 18.46
C THR A 269 -8.29 16.14 17.23
N VAL A 270 -8.83 14.94 17.40
CA VAL A 270 -9.60 14.24 16.37
C VAL A 270 -11.09 14.37 16.68
N ARG A 271 -11.92 14.69 15.67
CA ARG A 271 -13.34 15.02 15.83
C ARG A 271 -14.21 14.45 14.70
N SER A 272 -15.47 14.19 15.03
CA SER A 272 -16.57 13.92 14.09
C SER A 272 -17.85 14.61 14.55
N ARG A 273 -18.94 14.49 13.79
CA ARG A 273 -20.27 14.98 14.21
C ARG A 273 -20.68 14.44 15.59
N ASN A 274 -20.39 13.17 15.85
CA ASN A 274 -20.86 12.46 17.04
C ASN A 274 -19.81 12.39 18.16
N VAL A 275 -18.54 12.64 17.84
CA VAL A 275 -17.42 12.45 18.77
C VAL A 275 -16.52 13.68 18.78
N ARG A 276 -16.38 14.31 19.95
CA ARG A 276 -15.44 15.42 20.15
C ARG A 276 -14.48 15.08 21.28
N LEU A 277 -13.37 14.44 20.93
CA LEU A 277 -12.31 14.14 21.89
C LEU A 277 -11.63 15.46 22.27
N LYS A 278 -11.64 15.75 23.57
CA LYS A 278 -11.12 17.02 24.12
C LYS A 278 -9.61 16.97 24.33
N GLU A 279 -9.05 15.79 24.51
CA GLU A 279 -7.61 15.62 24.71
C GLU A 279 -6.87 15.61 23.37
N PRO A 280 -5.75 16.34 23.27
CA PRO A 280 -4.93 16.35 22.07
C PRO A 280 -4.32 14.97 21.86
N SER A 281 -4.46 14.44 20.65
CA SER A 281 -3.91 13.13 20.25
C SER A 281 -2.40 13.15 20.00
N ILE A 282 -1.79 14.33 20.09
CA ILE A 282 -0.34 14.57 19.99
C ILE A 282 0.08 15.63 21.01
N SER A 283 1.30 15.54 21.54
CA SER A 283 1.89 16.64 22.29
C SER A 283 2.24 17.80 21.34
N LEU A 284 1.69 18.98 21.59
CA LEU A 284 1.94 20.23 20.83
C LEU A 284 3.13 21.03 21.37
N GLU A 285 4.06 20.39 22.08
CA GLU A 285 5.17 20.98 22.85
C GLU A 285 6.17 21.87 22.06
N THR A 286 5.94 22.15 20.77
CA THR A 286 6.81 23.07 20.02
C THR A 286 6.03 23.83 18.97
N LYS A 287 6.40 25.11 18.80
CA LYS A 287 5.89 26.07 17.80
C LYS A 287 5.46 25.43 16.48
N SER A 288 4.47 26.04 15.83
CA SER A 288 3.90 25.63 14.55
C SER A 288 4.94 25.01 13.62
N ARG A 289 4.77 23.72 13.29
CA ARG A 289 5.69 22.96 12.42
C ARG A 289 4.94 22.27 11.28
N SER A 290 5.60 22.12 10.15
CA SER A 290 5.07 21.36 9.01
C SER A 290 5.21 19.87 9.29
N VAL A 291 4.14 19.11 9.07
CA VAL A 291 4.11 17.65 9.30
C VAL A 291 3.49 16.93 8.11
N PHE A 292 3.73 15.63 8.07
CA PHE A 292 3.03 14.70 7.19
C PHE A 292 1.89 14.05 7.96
N LEU A 293 0.65 14.37 7.59
CA LEU A 293 -0.54 13.77 8.17
C LEU A 293 -1.08 12.72 7.21
N GLN A 294 -1.08 11.47 7.64
CA GLN A 294 -1.73 10.36 6.95
C GLN A 294 -3.07 10.07 7.61
N VAL A 295 -4.11 9.89 6.79
CA VAL A 295 -5.46 9.55 7.23
C VAL A 295 -5.87 8.26 6.54
N THR A 296 -6.35 7.29 7.31
CA THR A 296 -6.73 5.96 6.79
C THR A 296 -8.10 5.57 7.31
N TRP A 297 -9.00 5.25 6.40
CA TRP A 297 -10.32 4.69 6.63
C TRP A 297 -10.26 3.16 6.51
N HIS A 298 -10.38 2.49 7.65
CA HIS A 298 -10.42 1.04 7.78
C HIS A 298 -11.87 0.58 7.71
N ARG A 299 -12.32 0.18 6.51
CA ARG A 299 -13.73 -0.19 6.26
C ARG A 299 -14.20 -1.33 7.15
N ASP A 300 -13.41 -2.38 7.26
CA ASP A 300 -13.78 -3.59 8.02
C ASP A 300 -13.82 -3.35 9.54
N GLN A 301 -13.20 -2.26 10.00
CA GLN A 301 -13.16 -1.86 11.41
C GLN A 301 -14.07 -0.66 11.71
N GLU A 302 -14.82 -0.18 10.72
CA GLU A 302 -15.71 1.00 10.83
C GLU A 302 -15.03 2.23 11.42
N ARG A 303 -13.74 2.43 11.11
CA ARG A 303 -12.92 3.44 11.78
C ARG A 303 -12.03 4.25 10.87
N ILE A 304 -11.70 5.46 11.31
CA ILE A 304 -10.65 6.31 10.72
C ILE A 304 -9.52 6.47 11.73
N SER A 305 -8.29 6.19 11.29
CA SER A 305 -7.07 6.41 12.06
C SER A 305 -6.21 7.50 11.42
N PHE A 306 -5.39 8.13 12.24
CA PHE A 306 -4.47 9.18 11.83
C PHE A 306 -3.04 8.77 12.17
N ALA A 307 -2.08 9.21 11.37
CA ALA A 307 -0.66 9.10 11.70
C ALA A 307 0.04 10.43 11.35
N VAL A 308 0.93 10.88 12.23
CA VAL A 308 1.70 12.12 12.06
C VAL A 308 3.18 11.76 11.94
N ASP A 309 3.82 12.19 10.86
CA ASP A 309 5.22 11.88 10.54
C ASP A 309 5.52 10.36 10.61
N GLY A 310 4.56 9.54 10.17
CA GLY A 310 4.67 8.07 10.18
C GLY A 310 4.36 7.42 11.53
N VAL A 311 4.11 8.20 12.59
CA VAL A 311 3.73 7.68 13.92
C VAL A 311 2.21 7.60 14.01
N PRO A 312 1.61 6.39 14.14
CA PRO A 312 0.17 6.24 14.31
C PRO A 312 -0.30 6.87 15.62
N LEU A 313 -1.43 7.57 15.57
CA LEU A 313 -2.10 8.07 16.77
C LEU A 313 -2.88 6.93 17.41
N SER A 314 -2.80 6.82 18.73
CA SER A 314 -3.57 5.85 19.53
C SER A 314 -5.08 6.09 19.46
N ILE A 315 -5.48 7.31 19.06
CA ILE A 315 -6.86 7.75 18.96
C ILE A 315 -7.35 7.64 17.51
N GLY A 316 -8.48 6.95 17.32
CA GLY A 316 -9.21 6.87 16.05
C GLY A 316 -10.68 7.25 16.21
N LEU A 317 -11.35 7.56 15.11
CA LEU A 317 -12.79 7.80 15.08
C LEU A 317 -13.51 6.52 14.70
N GLN A 318 -14.52 6.15 15.46
CA GLN A 318 -15.37 4.99 15.23
C GLN A 318 -16.68 5.41 14.52
N ASP A 319 -17.55 4.42 14.28
CA ASP A 319 -18.87 4.58 13.66
C ASP A 319 -18.80 5.24 12.27
N VAL A 320 -17.76 4.91 11.51
CA VAL A 320 -17.54 5.40 10.15
C VAL A 320 -18.27 4.49 9.16
N PRO A 321 -19.12 5.03 8.26
CA PRO A 321 -19.81 4.23 7.25
C PRO A 321 -18.85 3.34 6.47
N THR A 322 -19.28 2.12 6.15
CA THR A 322 -18.46 1.13 5.43
C THR A 322 -18.74 1.11 3.92
N VAL A 323 -19.99 1.38 3.53
CA VAL A 323 -20.48 1.29 2.14
C VAL A 323 -20.39 2.64 1.41
N LEU A 324 -20.57 3.75 2.12
CA LEU A 324 -20.65 5.08 1.53
C LEU A 324 -19.26 5.59 1.15
N PRO A 325 -19.02 6.04 -0.10
CA PRO A 325 -17.71 6.53 -0.51
C PRO A 325 -17.36 7.84 0.21
N LEU A 326 -16.20 7.82 0.89
CA LEU A 326 -15.65 8.98 1.57
C LEU A 326 -14.55 9.63 0.73
N TYR A 327 -14.56 10.96 0.72
CA TYR A 327 -13.62 11.79 -0.01
C TYR A 327 -12.74 12.53 0.99
N PRO A 328 -11.42 12.61 0.72
CA PRO A 328 -10.55 13.52 1.43
C PRO A 328 -11.08 14.95 1.35
N PHE A 329 -10.99 15.68 2.46
CA PHE A 329 -11.30 17.10 2.49
C PHE A 329 -10.29 17.85 3.34
N ALA A 330 -10.16 19.14 3.05
CA ALA A 330 -9.50 20.10 3.92
C ALA A 330 -10.44 21.27 4.18
N ARG A 331 -10.40 21.77 5.42
CA ARG A 331 -11.13 22.97 5.85
C ARG A 331 -10.16 23.96 6.46
N PHE A 332 -10.35 25.22 6.12
CA PHE A 332 -9.52 26.34 6.54
C PHE A 332 -10.36 27.34 7.32
N ALA A 333 -9.77 27.95 8.34
CA ALA A 333 -10.28 29.16 8.99
C ALA A 333 -9.20 30.23 9.23
N SER A 334 -7.99 29.98 8.74
CA SER A 334 -6.82 30.85 8.88
C SER A 334 -6.36 31.32 7.51
N ARG A 335 -5.75 32.51 7.45
CA ARG A 335 -5.20 33.08 6.22
C ARG A 335 -3.83 32.47 5.92
N ASP A 336 -3.51 32.34 4.64
CA ASP A 336 -2.19 31.94 4.13
C ASP A 336 -1.75 30.55 4.63
N THR A 337 -2.72 29.70 4.96
CA THR A 337 -2.49 28.31 5.34
C THR A 337 -2.76 27.40 4.16
N SER A 338 -1.86 26.42 3.96
CA SER A 338 -1.91 25.52 2.82
C SER A 338 -1.96 24.06 3.26
N VAL A 339 -2.73 23.25 2.53
CA VAL A 339 -2.72 21.78 2.63
C VAL A 339 -2.37 21.22 1.27
N LYS A 340 -1.30 20.42 1.23
CA LYS A 340 -0.83 19.77 -0.01
C LYS A 340 -1.05 18.26 0.07
N ILE A 341 -1.78 17.67 -0.87
CA ILE A 341 -1.85 16.22 -1.06
C ILE A 341 -0.48 15.72 -1.49
N LEU A 342 -0.05 14.59 -0.92
CA LEU A 342 1.17 13.91 -1.30
C LEU A 342 0.84 12.82 -2.31
N PRO A 343 1.67 12.64 -3.36
CA PRO A 343 1.53 11.49 -4.25
C PRO A 343 1.82 10.23 -3.43
N VAL A 344 0.89 9.27 -3.48
CA VAL A 344 1.01 7.95 -2.88
C VAL A 344 1.43 6.95 -3.94
#